data_AF-A0A8B9Q2Y5-F1
#
_entry.id   AF-A0A8B9Q2Y5-F1
#
_cell.length_a   1.000
_cell.length_b   1.000
_cell.length_c   1.000
_cell.angle_alpha   90.00
_cell.angle_beta   90.00
_cell.angle_gamma   90.00
#
_symmetry.space_group_name_H-M   'P 1'
#
loop_
_entity.id
_entity.type
_entity.pdbx_description
1 polymer ?
#
loop_
_entity_poly.entity_id
_entity_poly.type
_entity_poly.pdbx_seq_one_letter_code
_entity_poly.pdbx_strand_id
1 'polypeptide(L)'
;TRSSVELRRARGSAPGYSLYARTRLGYLFYKRQVKKARERYPRGHSVSRPLGFGVVKILPIPVLSNNYSYLVIDTGSGRAAVVDPSDPLAVQAAIEEEGVLLEAILCTHKHWDHSGGNAALRQQHGSCKVYGSALDAVPELTNPLTDKERVSVGCLSFEALATPGHTVGHMAYVLDAAPFGGPPCLFSGDLLFLAGCGRLFEGSPETMLASLDVAVGLGEDTLLWPGEWPRGQSGGGHPPKSFLPPRAPPLAGKARSPLAAVGSRRGLSGLAAGPAREPGGCSGGGRRC
;
A
#
# COMPACT_ATOMS: atom_id res chain seq x y z
N THR A 1 5.60 45.96 -0.55
CA THR A 1 6.46 45.75 0.64
C THR A 1 6.09 44.43 1.29
N ARG A 2 6.77 43.36 0.86
CA ARG A 2 6.69 42.02 1.47
C ARG A 2 7.46 42.06 2.80
N SER A 3 6.75 42.15 3.92
CA SER A 3 7.34 41.93 5.25
C SER A 3 6.21 41.89 6.29
N SER A 4 5.70 40.69 6.57
CA SER A 4 4.97 40.35 7.81
C SER A 4 4.46 38.89 7.86
N VAL A 5 4.61 38.10 6.79
CA VAL A 5 4.13 36.69 6.75
C VAL A 5 5.20 35.67 7.17
N GLU A 6 6.47 36.06 7.33
CA GLU A 6 7.48 35.21 7.94
C GLU A 6 7.59 35.44 9.45
N LEU A 7 7.70 34.33 10.21
CA LEU A 7 8.06 34.24 11.63
C LEU A 7 6.94 34.44 12.69
N ARG A 8 5.78 33.83 12.49
CA ARG A 8 5.09 33.22 13.65
C ARG A 8 5.55 31.77 13.79
N ARG A 9 6.69 31.59 14.49
CA ARG A 9 7.07 30.30 15.08
C ARG A 9 5.84 29.72 15.78
N ALA A 10 5.36 28.57 15.32
CA ALA A 10 4.39 27.75 16.03
C ALA A 10 4.90 27.59 17.47
N ARG A 11 4.19 28.21 18.42
CA ARG A 11 4.52 28.13 19.83
C ARG A 11 4.26 26.70 20.30
N GLY A 12 5.34 25.97 20.55
CA GLY A 12 5.42 24.94 21.59
C GLY A 12 4.78 23.61 21.26
N SER A 13 5.44 22.79 20.43
CA SER A 13 5.27 21.34 20.56
C SER A 13 5.63 20.95 22.02
N ALA A 14 4.77 20.20 22.70
CA ALA A 14 4.99 19.84 24.11
C ALA A 14 6.41 19.28 24.34
N PRO A 15 7.10 19.60 25.46
CA PRO A 15 8.48 19.17 25.69
C PRO A 15 8.71 17.66 25.49
N GLY A 16 7.74 16.83 25.90
CA GLY A 16 7.77 15.38 25.71
C GLY A 16 7.70 14.94 24.24
N TYR A 17 6.96 15.66 23.40
CA TYR A 17 6.86 15.38 21.97
C TYR A 17 8.20 15.63 21.26
N SER A 18 8.84 16.78 21.52
CA SER A 18 10.15 17.07 20.91
C SER A 18 11.21 16.06 21.34
N LEU A 19 11.14 15.58 22.58
CA LEU A 19 12.02 14.52 23.08
C LEU A 19 11.80 13.21 22.33
N TYR A 20 10.55 12.84 22.09
CA TYR A 20 10.20 11.64 21.33
C TYR A 20 10.64 11.74 19.86
N ALA A 21 10.22 12.78 19.14
CA ALA A 21 10.39 12.84 17.69
C ALA A 21 11.82 13.16 17.22
N ARG A 22 12.69 13.71 18.07
CA ARG A 22 14.00 14.27 17.62
C ARG A 22 15.23 13.75 18.36
N THR A 23 15.09 12.81 19.30
CA THR A 23 16.24 12.40 20.14
C THR A 23 16.44 10.89 20.18
N ARG A 24 17.67 10.48 20.52
CA ARG A 24 18.01 9.08 20.81
C ARG A 24 17.18 8.50 21.95
N LEU A 25 16.73 9.32 22.89
CA LEU A 25 15.86 8.88 23.97
C LEU A 25 14.46 8.51 23.44
N GLY A 26 13.92 9.33 22.52
CA GLY A 26 12.71 8.98 21.78
C GLY A 26 12.82 7.67 21.02
N TYR A 27 13.93 7.48 20.31
CA TYR A 27 14.22 6.21 19.64
C TYR A 27 14.32 5.02 20.62
N LEU A 28 14.88 5.22 21.83
CA LEU A 28 14.89 4.19 22.87
C LEU A 28 13.48 3.86 23.39
N PHE A 29 12.60 4.86 23.52
CA PHE A 29 11.19 4.63 23.87
C PHE A 29 10.46 3.82 22.78
N TYR A 30 10.64 4.18 21.52
CA TYR A 30 10.12 3.41 20.38
C TYR A 30 10.60 1.95 20.42
N LYS A 31 11.90 1.70 20.58
CA LYS A 31 12.42 0.31 20.68
C LYS A 31 11.80 -0.48 21.84
N ARG A 32 11.52 0.19 22.96
CA ARG A 32 10.80 -0.44 24.08
C ARG A 32 9.34 -0.73 23.73
N GLN A 33 8.67 0.14 22.98
CA GLN A 33 7.31 -0.10 22.49
C GLN A 33 7.27 -1.29 21.53
N VAL A 34 8.18 -1.37 20.56
CA VAL A 34 8.33 -2.53 19.66
C VAL A 34 8.52 -3.82 20.45
N LYS A 35 9.46 -3.83 21.40
CA LYS A 35 9.71 -5.01 22.23
C LYS A 35 8.46 -5.47 22.97
N LYS A 36 7.79 -4.55 23.67
CA LYS A 36 6.54 -4.85 24.42
C LYS A 36 5.42 -5.31 23.50
N ALA A 37 5.30 -4.72 22.31
CA ALA A 37 4.30 -5.09 21.34
C ALA A 37 4.50 -6.52 20.85
N ARG A 38 5.73 -6.92 20.51
CA ARG A 38 6.03 -8.30 20.09
C ARG A 38 5.78 -9.32 21.20
N GLU A 39 6.11 -8.98 22.44
CA GLU A 39 5.82 -9.82 23.62
C GLU A 39 4.32 -10.00 23.82
N ARG A 40 3.52 -8.94 23.61
CA ARG A 40 2.07 -8.96 23.81
C ARG A 40 1.29 -9.54 22.62
N TYR A 41 1.78 -9.30 21.41
CA TYR A 41 1.14 -9.58 20.13
C TYR A 41 2.15 -10.24 19.17
N PRO A 42 2.56 -11.49 19.41
CA PRO A 42 3.62 -12.14 18.63
C PRO A 42 3.26 -12.37 17.15
N ARG A 43 1.96 -12.29 16.80
CA ARG A 43 1.46 -12.37 15.42
C ARG A 43 0.83 -11.05 14.92
N GLY A 44 1.13 -9.93 15.58
CA GLY A 44 0.44 -8.66 15.36
C GLY A 44 -0.83 -8.50 16.19
N HIS A 45 -1.29 -7.26 16.36
CA HIS A 45 -2.45 -6.91 17.19
C HIS A 45 -3.81 -7.18 16.51
N SER A 46 -3.79 -7.51 15.22
CA SER A 46 -4.96 -7.83 14.42
C SER A 46 -4.66 -8.92 13.38
N VAL A 47 -5.70 -9.47 12.77
CA VAL A 47 -5.56 -10.39 11.63
C VAL A 47 -5.67 -9.57 10.35
N SER A 48 -4.58 -9.51 9.59
CA SER A 48 -4.56 -8.84 8.30
C SER A 48 -5.16 -9.71 7.20
N ARG A 49 -5.86 -9.06 6.27
CA ARG A 49 -6.28 -9.66 5.02
C ARG A 49 -5.68 -8.86 3.87
N PRO A 50 -4.86 -9.49 3.01
CA PRO A 50 -4.39 -8.83 1.80
C PRO A 50 -5.57 -8.48 0.88
N LEU A 51 -5.46 -7.36 0.19
CA LEU A 51 -6.41 -6.95 -0.84
C LEU A 51 -5.71 -6.90 -2.20
N GLY A 52 -6.32 -7.51 -3.22
CA GLY A 52 -5.74 -7.61 -4.56
C GLY A 52 -6.59 -6.93 -5.62
N PHE A 53 -5.93 -6.23 -6.55
CA PHE A 53 -6.51 -5.56 -7.71
C PHE A 53 -5.66 -5.90 -8.94
N GLY A 54 -6.09 -6.87 -9.75
CA GLY A 54 -5.31 -7.31 -10.91
C GLY A 54 -3.90 -7.76 -10.51
N VAL A 55 -2.89 -7.01 -10.96
CA VAL A 55 -1.46 -7.26 -10.68
C VAL A 55 -0.93 -6.54 -9.43
N VAL A 56 -1.81 -5.96 -8.61
CA VAL A 56 -1.43 -5.27 -7.37
C VAL A 56 -1.99 -5.98 -6.16
N LYS A 57 -1.18 -6.12 -5.11
CA LYS A 57 -1.57 -6.65 -3.80
C LYS A 57 -1.14 -5.68 -2.71
N ILE A 58 -2.06 -5.32 -1.82
CA ILE A 58 -1.80 -4.52 -0.62
C ILE A 58 -1.93 -5.44 0.59
N LEU A 59 -0.87 -5.56 1.38
CA LEU A 59 -0.80 -6.34 2.60
C LEU A 59 -0.63 -5.41 3.82
N PRO A 60 -1.66 -5.28 4.67
CA PRO A 60 -1.51 -4.62 5.97
C PRO A 60 -0.66 -5.46 6.90
N ILE A 61 0.28 -4.83 7.60
CA ILE A 61 1.17 -5.46 8.56
C ILE A 61 0.89 -4.82 9.92
N PRO A 62 0.23 -5.52 10.86
CA PRO A 62 -0.07 -4.97 12.17
C PRO A 62 1.24 -4.85 12.94
N VAL A 63 1.62 -3.62 13.27
CA VAL A 63 2.86 -3.30 13.99
C VAL A 63 2.53 -2.56 15.27
N LEU A 64 3.45 -2.63 16.24
CA LEU A 64 3.26 -2.05 17.56
C LEU A 64 1.94 -2.54 18.19
N SER A 65 1.16 -1.63 18.77
CA SER A 65 -0.06 -1.97 19.50
C SER A 65 -1.35 -1.64 18.75
N ASN A 66 -1.29 -0.78 17.74
CA ASN A 66 -2.45 -0.33 16.96
C ASN A 66 -2.05 0.31 15.61
N ASN A 67 -0.78 0.24 15.21
CA ASN A 67 -0.28 0.85 13.99
C ASN A 67 -0.31 -0.17 12.84
N TYR A 68 -0.32 0.30 11.60
CA TYR A 68 -0.18 -0.53 10.42
C TYR A 68 0.93 0.00 9.51
N SER A 69 1.80 -0.90 9.09
CA SER A 69 2.59 -0.71 7.87
C SER A 69 1.84 -1.34 6.70
N TYR A 70 2.11 -0.88 5.47
CA TYR A 70 1.45 -1.42 4.28
C TYR A 70 2.47 -1.83 3.24
N LEU A 71 2.57 -3.14 2.97
CA LEU A 71 3.38 -3.65 1.87
C LEU A 71 2.52 -3.68 0.60
N VAL A 72 2.90 -2.88 -0.39
CA VAL A 72 2.23 -2.76 -1.69
C VAL A 72 3.11 -3.44 -2.74
N ILE A 73 2.55 -4.44 -3.41
CA ILE A 73 3.28 -5.37 -4.25
C ILE A 73 2.74 -5.27 -5.67
N ASP A 74 3.63 -5.05 -6.63
CA ASP A 74 3.40 -5.39 -8.03
C ASP A 74 3.68 -6.88 -8.21
N THR A 75 2.61 -7.68 -8.25
CA THR A 75 2.71 -9.15 -8.36
C THR A 75 3.20 -9.59 -9.74
N GLY A 76 3.16 -8.71 -10.75
CA GLY A 76 3.66 -9.00 -12.09
C GLY A 76 5.20 -8.95 -12.17
N SER A 77 5.82 -7.99 -11.47
CA SER A 77 7.28 -7.84 -11.45
C SER A 77 7.95 -8.34 -10.17
N GLY A 78 7.18 -8.65 -9.11
CA GLY A 78 7.71 -9.02 -7.80
C GLY A 78 8.34 -7.85 -7.03
N ARG A 79 8.12 -6.60 -7.48
CA ARG A 79 8.65 -5.39 -6.85
C ARG A 79 7.64 -4.85 -5.84
N ALA A 80 8.13 -4.26 -4.76
CA ALA A 80 7.28 -3.75 -3.70
C ALA A 80 7.74 -2.39 -3.16
N ALA A 81 6.75 -1.62 -2.70
CA ALA A 81 6.92 -0.47 -1.84
C ALA A 81 6.34 -0.78 -0.46
N VAL A 82 6.90 -0.23 0.60
CA VAL A 82 6.31 -0.28 1.94
C VAL A 82 5.99 1.13 2.44
N VAL A 83 4.77 1.33 2.94
CA VAL A 83 4.37 2.56 3.61
C VAL A 83 4.58 2.39 5.11
N ASP A 84 5.25 3.37 5.73
CA ASP A 84 5.47 3.48 7.19
C ASP A 84 5.95 2.18 7.85
N PRO A 85 7.17 1.68 7.54
CA PRO A 85 7.68 0.45 8.11
C PRO A 85 8.13 0.64 9.58
N SER A 86 7.18 0.68 10.50
CA SER A 86 7.43 0.97 11.91
C SER A 86 8.26 -0.10 12.59
N ASP A 87 7.88 -1.38 12.42
CA ASP A 87 8.62 -2.53 12.97
C ASP A 87 9.39 -3.22 11.84
N PRO A 88 10.73 -3.08 11.76
CA PRO A 88 11.49 -3.62 10.64
C PRO A 88 11.50 -5.15 10.60
N LEU A 89 11.34 -5.87 11.72
CA LEU A 89 11.33 -7.34 11.68
C LEU A 89 10.00 -7.87 11.17
N ALA A 90 8.88 -7.26 11.58
CA ALA A 90 7.56 -7.65 11.09
C ALA A 90 7.45 -7.37 9.58
N VAL A 91 7.96 -6.22 9.13
CA VAL A 91 7.99 -5.87 7.71
C VAL A 91 8.93 -6.78 6.92
N GLN A 92 10.13 -7.04 7.42
CA GLN A 92 11.08 -7.95 6.76
C GLN A 92 10.50 -9.37 6.62
N ALA A 93 9.84 -9.89 7.65
CA ALA A 93 9.19 -11.19 7.59
C ALA A 93 8.10 -11.25 6.50
N ALA A 94 7.29 -10.19 6.36
CA ALA A 94 6.29 -10.10 5.30
C ALA A 94 6.93 -10.02 3.89
N ILE A 95 8.04 -9.29 3.74
CA ILE A 95 8.79 -9.22 2.48
C ILE A 95 9.32 -10.60 2.09
N GLU A 96 9.87 -11.35 3.04
CA GLU A 96 10.39 -12.70 2.83
C GLU A 96 9.28 -13.71 2.52
N GLU A 97 8.16 -13.65 3.23
CA GLU A 97 7.00 -14.52 3.01
C GLU A 97 6.39 -14.32 1.62
N GLU A 98 6.32 -13.08 1.15
CA GLU A 98 5.82 -12.73 -0.18
C GLU A 98 6.86 -12.94 -1.29
N GLY A 99 8.14 -13.10 -0.94
CA GLY A 99 9.23 -13.32 -1.89
C GLY A 99 9.48 -12.12 -2.83
N VAL A 100 9.28 -10.89 -2.33
CA VAL A 100 9.32 -9.66 -3.14
C VAL A 100 10.61 -8.85 -2.95
N LEU A 101 10.96 -8.05 -3.96
CA LEU A 101 12.05 -7.09 -3.89
C LEU A 101 11.54 -5.74 -3.39
N LEU A 102 12.01 -5.30 -2.22
CA LEU A 102 11.70 -3.97 -1.68
C LEU A 102 12.51 -2.89 -2.41
N GLU A 103 11.84 -1.95 -3.07
CA GLU A 103 12.49 -0.85 -3.79
C GLU A 103 12.26 0.53 -3.19
N ALA A 104 11.13 0.72 -2.52
CA ALA A 104 10.75 2.00 -1.95
C ALA A 104 10.18 1.85 -0.55
N ILE A 105 10.56 2.77 0.33
CA ILE A 105 9.90 3.08 1.58
C ILE A 105 9.23 4.44 1.39
N LEU A 106 7.91 4.51 1.59
CA LEU A 106 7.14 5.74 1.58
C LEU A 106 6.82 6.11 3.03
N CYS A 107 7.47 7.15 3.55
CA CYS A 107 7.20 7.64 4.90
C CYS A 107 6.20 8.77 4.87
N THR A 108 5.09 8.61 5.59
CA THR A 108 4.09 9.68 5.72
C THR A 108 4.64 10.81 6.57
N HIS A 109 5.34 10.49 7.67
CA HIS A 109 5.95 11.48 8.55
C HIS A 109 7.07 10.88 9.42
N LYS A 110 7.72 11.72 10.23
CA LYS A 110 8.95 11.39 10.98
C LYS A 110 8.80 10.59 12.27
N HIS A 111 7.58 10.32 12.75
CA HIS A 111 7.45 9.68 14.07
C HIS A 111 7.95 8.24 14.01
N TRP A 112 8.56 7.78 15.12
CA TRP A 112 9.28 6.52 15.15
C TRP A 112 8.36 5.30 14.98
N ASP A 113 7.10 5.43 15.33
CA ASP A 113 6.04 4.48 15.06
C ASP A 113 5.57 4.45 13.60
N HIS A 114 6.22 5.20 12.71
CA HIS A 114 6.05 5.13 11.25
C HIS A 114 7.39 4.93 10.53
N SER A 115 8.43 5.69 10.90
CA SER A 115 9.74 5.66 10.24
C SER A 115 10.80 4.82 10.98
N GLY A 116 10.42 4.13 12.05
CA GLY A 116 11.34 3.44 12.97
C GLY A 116 12.12 2.27 12.37
N GLY A 117 11.64 1.70 11.27
CA GLY A 117 12.30 0.60 10.56
C GLY A 117 13.13 1.03 9.35
N ASN A 118 13.12 2.31 8.96
CA ASN A 118 13.78 2.78 7.73
C ASN A 118 15.25 2.34 7.64
N ALA A 119 16.04 2.60 8.70
CA ALA A 119 17.46 2.28 8.72
C ALA A 119 17.74 0.78 8.63
N ALA A 120 16.96 -0.03 9.35
CA ALA A 120 17.14 -1.48 9.33
C ALA A 120 16.78 -2.07 7.96
N LEU A 121 15.67 -1.63 7.36
CA LEU A 121 15.26 -2.10 6.04
C LEU A 121 16.19 -1.64 4.93
N ARG A 122 16.67 -0.39 4.95
CA ARG A 122 17.69 0.06 3.98
C ARG A 122 19.00 -0.69 4.10
N GLN A 123 19.40 -1.03 5.33
CA GLN A 123 20.61 -1.83 5.55
C GLN A 123 20.47 -3.24 4.92
N GLN A 124 19.27 -3.82 4.98
CA GLN A 124 18.99 -5.13 4.38
C GLN A 124 18.75 -5.06 2.86
N HIS A 125 18.18 -3.96 2.38
CA HIS A 125 17.81 -3.72 0.98
C HIS A 125 18.56 -2.49 0.45
N GLY A 126 19.84 -2.64 0.12
CA GLY A 126 20.74 -1.51 -0.17
C GLY A 126 20.31 -0.59 -1.34
N SER A 127 19.52 -1.10 -2.29
CA SER A 127 18.94 -0.32 -3.40
C SER A 127 17.63 0.39 -3.04
N CYS A 128 17.09 0.14 -1.85
CA CYS A 128 15.82 0.70 -1.41
C CYS A 128 15.95 2.21 -1.14
N LYS A 129 15.04 2.97 -1.75
CA LYS A 129 14.93 4.42 -1.61
C LYS A 129 13.93 4.76 -0.53
N VAL A 130 14.23 5.77 0.29
CA VAL A 130 13.28 6.32 1.27
C VAL A 130 12.76 7.64 0.74
N TYR A 131 11.44 7.69 0.60
CA TYR A 131 10.67 8.84 0.17
C TYR A 131 9.93 9.46 1.36
N GLY A 132 9.79 10.78 1.35
CA GLY A 132 9.22 11.53 2.45
C GLY A 132 9.53 13.01 2.30
N SER A 133 9.00 13.83 3.21
CA SER A 133 9.17 15.28 3.10
C SER A 133 10.52 15.70 3.67
N ALA A 134 11.23 16.55 2.94
CA ALA A 134 12.43 17.21 3.46
C ALA A 134 12.13 18.09 4.68
N LEU A 135 10.87 18.54 4.84
CA LEU A 135 10.45 19.39 5.96
C LEU A 135 10.31 18.62 7.27
N ASP A 136 10.19 17.29 7.22
CA ASP A 136 9.91 16.49 8.41
C ASP A 136 11.13 15.80 9.01
N ALA A 137 12.32 15.91 8.41
CA ALA A 137 13.53 15.20 8.89
C ALA A 137 13.32 13.68 9.03
N VAL A 138 12.66 13.07 8.03
CA VAL A 138 12.44 11.62 7.95
C VAL A 138 13.79 10.88 8.05
N PRO A 139 13.94 9.91 8.98
CA PRO A 139 15.16 9.10 9.07
C PRO A 139 15.47 8.39 7.76
N GLU A 140 16.75 8.44 7.36
CA GLU A 140 17.25 7.78 6.14
C GLU A 140 16.67 8.29 4.82
N LEU A 141 16.06 9.48 4.81
CA LEU A 141 15.51 10.07 3.59
C LEU A 141 16.57 10.18 2.48
N THR A 142 16.30 9.55 1.33
CA THR A 142 17.16 9.61 0.14
C THR A 142 16.54 10.39 -1.00
N ASN A 143 15.21 10.39 -1.07
CA ASN A 143 14.45 10.95 -2.18
C ASN A 143 13.35 11.86 -1.60
N PRO A 144 13.69 13.12 -1.27
CA PRO A 144 12.71 14.07 -0.78
C PRO A 144 11.63 14.31 -1.85
N LEU A 145 10.38 14.43 -1.40
CA LEU A 145 9.24 14.76 -2.26
C LEU A 145 8.60 16.08 -1.85
N THR A 146 7.96 16.70 -2.82
CA THR A 146 7.07 17.85 -2.71
C THR A 146 5.66 17.48 -3.17
N ASP A 147 4.71 18.39 -2.97
CA ASP A 147 3.31 18.17 -3.30
C ASP A 147 3.13 17.75 -4.78
N LYS A 148 2.33 16.71 -5.00
CA LYS A 148 1.95 16.11 -6.30
C LYS A 148 3.08 15.44 -7.07
N GLU A 149 4.26 15.28 -6.48
CA GLU A 149 5.31 14.46 -7.10
C GLU A 149 4.94 12.98 -7.07
N ARG A 150 5.47 12.24 -8.04
CA ARG A 150 5.15 10.82 -8.23
C ARG A 150 6.33 9.91 -7.94
N VAL A 151 6.02 8.76 -7.33
CA VAL A 151 6.94 7.65 -7.11
C VAL A 151 6.46 6.45 -7.91
N SER A 152 7.37 5.74 -8.56
CA SER A 152 7.04 4.54 -9.34
C SER A 152 7.88 3.35 -8.90
N VAL A 153 7.22 2.21 -8.70
CA VAL A 153 7.83 0.92 -8.35
C VAL A 153 7.13 -0.17 -9.16
N GLY A 154 7.82 -0.73 -10.16
CA GLY A 154 7.15 -1.62 -11.13
C GLY A 154 5.98 -0.90 -11.81
N CYS A 155 4.78 -1.48 -11.76
CA CYS A 155 3.54 -0.85 -12.22
C CYS A 155 2.88 0.09 -11.21
N LEU A 156 3.34 0.13 -9.95
CA LEU A 156 2.79 0.98 -8.90
C LEU A 156 3.13 2.44 -9.16
N SER A 157 2.14 3.34 -9.16
CA SER A 157 2.34 4.79 -9.25
C SER A 157 1.68 5.48 -8.06
N PHE A 158 2.49 6.10 -7.21
CA PHE A 158 2.03 6.84 -6.04
C PHE A 158 2.17 8.34 -6.30
N GLU A 159 1.12 9.10 -6.06
CA GLU A 159 1.17 10.57 -5.97
C GLU A 159 1.30 10.97 -4.51
N ALA A 160 2.32 11.77 -4.18
CA ALA A 160 2.51 12.30 -2.85
C ALA A 160 1.70 13.59 -2.67
N LEU A 161 0.91 13.66 -1.62
CA LEU A 161 0.10 14.83 -1.27
C LEU A 161 0.66 15.45 0.00
N ALA A 162 1.02 16.73 -0.05
CA ALA A 162 1.46 17.45 1.14
C ALA A 162 0.25 17.74 2.03
N THR A 163 0.26 17.20 3.25
CA THR A 163 -0.88 17.27 4.17
C THR A 163 -0.43 17.70 5.57
N PRO A 164 0.17 18.89 5.73
CA PRO A 164 0.67 19.36 7.01
C PRO A 164 -0.45 19.46 8.05
N GLY A 165 -0.12 19.25 9.32
CA GLY A 165 -1.10 19.31 10.40
C GLY A 165 -0.63 18.51 11.60
N HIS A 166 -0.57 17.19 11.43
CA HIS A 166 -0.02 16.29 12.45
C HIS A 166 1.46 16.61 12.70
N THR A 167 2.27 16.58 11.63
CA THR A 167 3.61 17.15 11.58
C THR A 167 3.70 18.23 10.50
N VAL A 168 4.77 19.03 10.49
CA VAL A 168 4.96 20.09 9.49
C VAL A 168 5.20 19.56 8.08
N GLY A 169 5.75 18.36 7.94
CA GLY A 169 6.07 17.73 6.66
C GLY A 169 5.29 16.45 6.41
N HIS A 170 4.13 16.28 7.03
CA HIS A 170 3.30 15.10 6.82
C HIS A 170 2.88 15.01 5.34
N MET A 171 2.97 13.82 4.78
CA MET A 171 2.49 13.47 3.44
C MET A 171 1.56 12.28 3.48
N ALA A 172 0.55 12.30 2.62
CA ALA A 172 -0.26 11.14 2.28
C ALA A 172 0.12 10.65 0.88
N TYR A 173 -0.06 9.36 0.60
CA TYR A 173 0.26 8.77 -0.70
C TYR A 173 -0.98 8.18 -1.34
N VAL A 174 -1.29 8.58 -2.57
CA VAL A 174 -2.38 8.01 -3.36
C VAL A 174 -1.79 7.07 -4.40
N LEU A 175 -2.08 5.78 -4.27
CA LEU A 175 -1.79 4.80 -5.31
C LEU A 175 -2.84 4.93 -6.41
N ASP A 176 -2.40 5.29 -7.62
CA ASP A 176 -3.23 5.28 -8.82
C ASP A 176 -3.52 3.82 -9.21
N ALA A 177 -4.81 3.50 -9.29
CA ALA A 177 -5.30 2.16 -9.59
C ALA A 177 -5.82 1.99 -11.01
N ALA A 178 -5.81 3.06 -11.83
CA ALA A 178 -6.18 3.00 -13.23
C ALA A 178 -5.39 1.91 -14.02
N PRO A 179 -4.06 1.71 -13.81
CA PRO A 179 -3.31 0.71 -14.57
C PRO A 179 -3.73 -0.75 -14.31
N PHE A 180 -4.46 -1.04 -13.22
CA PHE A 180 -4.79 -2.41 -12.81
C PHE A 180 -6.27 -2.62 -12.45
N GLY A 181 -7.13 -1.66 -12.81
CA GLY A 181 -8.59 -1.81 -12.77
C GLY A 181 -9.21 -1.84 -11.37
N GLY A 182 -8.57 -1.20 -10.39
CA GLY A 182 -9.08 -1.03 -9.02
C GLY A 182 -9.44 0.42 -8.68
N PRO A 183 -10.01 0.67 -7.48
CA PRO A 183 -10.15 2.02 -6.96
C PRO A 183 -8.80 2.59 -6.47
N PRO A 184 -8.59 3.92 -6.50
CA PRO A 184 -7.43 4.55 -5.89
C PRO A 184 -7.31 4.18 -4.40
N CYS A 185 -6.09 4.14 -3.87
CA CYS A 185 -5.83 3.82 -2.46
C CYS A 185 -5.07 4.97 -1.79
N LEU A 186 -5.67 5.60 -0.78
CA LEU A 186 -5.06 6.63 0.04
C LEU A 186 -4.39 6.01 1.27
N PHE A 187 -3.07 6.10 1.35
CA PHE A 187 -2.29 5.85 2.57
C PHE A 187 -2.16 7.16 3.33
N SER A 188 -2.99 7.34 4.36
CA SER A 188 -3.18 8.63 5.02
C SER A 188 -2.24 8.89 6.19
N GLY A 189 -1.47 7.89 6.65
CA GLY A 189 -0.69 8.01 7.88
C GLY A 189 -1.56 8.51 9.03
N ASP A 190 -1.13 9.61 9.64
CA ASP A 190 -1.82 10.25 10.76
C ASP A 190 -2.64 11.48 10.33
N LEU A 191 -2.94 11.64 9.04
CA LEU A 191 -3.89 12.65 8.57
C LEU A 191 -5.32 12.27 8.94
N LEU A 192 -5.79 11.13 8.41
CA LEU A 192 -7.18 10.70 8.44
C LEU A 192 -7.26 9.26 8.94
N PHE A 193 -8.08 9.05 9.96
CA PHE A 193 -8.42 7.74 10.51
C PHE A 193 -9.89 7.42 10.25
N LEU A 194 -10.29 6.17 10.53
CA LEU A 194 -11.71 5.86 10.59
C LEU A 194 -12.38 6.65 11.72
N ALA A 195 -13.27 7.57 11.33
CA ALA A 195 -13.99 8.47 12.24
C ALA A 195 -13.09 9.42 13.07
N GLY A 196 -11.93 9.82 12.55
CA GLY A 196 -11.07 10.79 13.24
C GLY A 196 -9.91 11.30 12.39
N CYS A 197 -9.08 12.17 12.97
CA CYS A 197 -7.86 12.70 12.37
C CYS A 197 -6.72 12.70 13.40
N GLY A 198 -5.48 12.87 12.93
CA GLY A 198 -4.32 12.98 13.80
C GLY A 198 -4.40 14.15 14.77
N ARG A 199 -3.71 14.00 15.90
CA ARG A 199 -3.47 15.12 16.82
C ARG A 199 -2.58 16.17 16.17
N LEU A 200 -2.80 17.44 16.49
CA LEU A 200 -2.08 18.57 15.93
C LEU A 200 -0.80 18.84 16.73
N PHE A 201 0.30 18.15 16.44
CA PHE A 201 1.55 18.36 17.18
C PHE A 201 2.34 19.57 16.68
N GLU A 202 2.33 19.81 15.36
CA GLU A 202 3.14 20.87 14.75
C GLU A 202 2.36 21.82 13.83
N GLY A 203 1.10 21.51 13.49
CA GLY A 203 0.21 22.36 12.70
C GLY A 203 -0.92 23.00 13.50
N SER A 204 -1.71 23.86 12.86
CA SER A 204 -2.92 24.47 13.42
C SER A 204 -4.19 23.73 12.98
N PRO A 205 -5.35 23.94 13.64
CA PRO A 205 -6.62 23.39 13.19
C PRO A 205 -6.96 23.77 11.75
N GLU A 206 -6.66 25.01 11.34
CA GLU A 206 -6.88 25.50 9.98
C GLU A 206 -5.98 24.76 8.98
N THR A 207 -4.73 24.47 9.37
CA THR A 207 -3.79 23.71 8.56
C THR A 207 -4.27 22.27 8.36
N MET A 208 -4.72 21.62 9.45
CA MET A 208 -5.27 20.26 9.37
C MET A 208 -6.56 20.22 8.56
N LEU A 209 -7.46 21.19 8.73
CA LEU A 209 -8.70 21.24 7.97
C LEU A 209 -8.42 21.35 6.47
N ALA A 210 -7.51 22.23 6.06
CA ALA A 210 -7.09 22.33 4.66
C ALA A 210 -6.49 21.01 4.13
N SER A 211 -5.71 20.30 4.95
CA SER A 211 -5.17 18.98 4.60
C SER A 211 -6.24 17.89 4.52
N LEU A 212 -7.28 17.95 5.35
CA LEU A 212 -8.43 17.05 5.26
C LEU A 212 -9.26 17.32 4.01
N ASP A 213 -9.40 18.58 3.59
CA ASP A 213 -10.09 18.94 2.35
C ASP A 213 -9.41 18.30 1.12
N VAL A 214 -8.08 18.12 1.14
CA VAL A 214 -7.37 17.37 0.10
C VAL A 214 -7.83 15.90 0.05
N ALA A 215 -7.97 15.24 1.20
CA ALA A 215 -8.46 13.86 1.26
C ALA A 215 -9.94 13.72 0.88
N VAL A 216 -10.78 14.71 1.25
CA VAL A 216 -12.19 14.77 0.85
C VAL A 216 -12.36 15.03 -0.64
N GLY A 217 -11.41 15.74 -1.27
CA GLY A 217 -11.37 15.95 -2.71
C GLY A 217 -11.05 14.69 -3.52
N LEU A 218 -10.65 13.59 -2.86
CA LEU A 218 -10.50 12.29 -3.51
C LEU A 218 -11.88 11.68 -3.76
N GLY A 219 -12.03 10.93 -4.86
CA GLY A 219 -13.30 10.29 -5.21
C GLY A 219 -13.82 9.38 -4.10
N GLU A 220 -15.15 9.27 -3.95
CA GLU A 220 -15.82 8.48 -2.90
C GLU A 220 -15.47 6.98 -2.94
N ASP A 221 -14.96 6.50 -4.08
CA ASP A 221 -14.48 5.14 -4.29
C ASP A 221 -13.05 4.90 -3.78
N THR A 222 -12.34 5.95 -3.36
CA THR A 222 -10.97 5.86 -2.83
C THR A 222 -10.93 5.07 -1.53
N LEU A 223 -10.11 4.02 -1.50
CA LEU A 223 -9.92 3.19 -0.30
C LEU A 223 -8.93 3.83 0.66
N LEU A 224 -9.33 3.92 1.94
CA LEU A 224 -8.51 4.51 3.00
C LEU A 224 -7.67 3.45 3.74
N TRP A 225 -6.37 3.73 3.87
CA TRP A 225 -5.38 2.94 4.59
C TRP A 225 -4.69 3.81 5.67
N PRO A 226 -5.23 3.83 6.90
CA PRO A 226 -4.77 4.72 7.97
C PRO A 226 -3.54 4.21 8.73
N GLY A 227 -2.69 5.11 9.23
CA GLY A 227 -1.51 4.74 10.02
C GLY A 227 -1.82 4.04 11.35
N GLU A 228 -2.98 4.37 11.94
CA GLU A 228 -3.45 3.79 13.21
C GLU A 228 -4.92 3.38 13.18
N TRP A 229 -5.24 2.39 14.02
CA TRP A 229 -6.62 2.11 14.40
C TRP A 229 -6.98 2.77 15.74
N PRO A 230 -8.08 3.53 15.84
CA PRO A 230 -8.51 4.14 17.09
C PRO A 230 -8.77 3.10 18.18
N ARG A 231 -8.21 3.32 19.37
CA ARG A 231 -8.52 2.51 20.56
C ARG A 231 -9.86 2.97 21.13
N GLY A 232 -10.88 2.12 21.08
CA GLY A 232 -12.19 2.43 21.65
C GLY A 232 -13.39 1.71 21.04
N GLN A 233 -13.23 1.00 19.91
CA GLN A 233 -14.29 0.16 19.33
C GLN A 233 -14.12 -1.34 19.65
N SER A 234 -13.21 -1.69 20.56
CA SER A 234 -13.00 -3.05 21.03
C SER A 234 -13.98 -3.41 22.15
N GLY A 235 -15.28 -3.35 21.85
CA GLY A 235 -16.26 -4.17 22.55
C GLY A 235 -16.20 -5.58 21.97
N GLY A 236 -15.18 -6.38 22.34
CA GLY A 236 -15.12 -7.82 22.04
C GLY A 236 -15.35 -8.27 20.58
N GLY A 237 -15.28 -7.37 19.61
CA GLY A 237 -15.56 -7.65 18.21
C GLY A 237 -14.26 -7.73 17.43
N HIS A 238 -14.08 -8.83 16.71
CA HIS A 238 -13.13 -8.95 15.61
C HIS A 238 -13.18 -7.70 14.70
N PRO A 239 -12.09 -7.38 13.97
CA PRO A 239 -12.16 -6.38 12.91
C PRO A 239 -13.36 -6.70 12.01
N PRO A 240 -14.16 -5.69 11.61
CA PRO A 240 -15.34 -5.92 10.80
C PRO A 240 -14.95 -6.73 9.55
N LYS A 241 -15.69 -7.82 9.31
CA LYS A 241 -15.58 -8.60 8.09
C LYS A 241 -15.81 -7.64 6.92
N SER A 242 -14.76 -7.40 6.14
CA SER A 242 -14.80 -6.89 4.77
C SER A 242 -15.53 -5.57 4.54
N PHE A 243 -14.79 -4.48 4.39
CA PHE A 243 -15.11 -3.51 3.33
C PHE A 243 -14.41 -4.01 2.06
N LEU A 244 -15.04 -4.96 1.39
CA LEU A 244 -14.76 -5.23 -0.02
C LEU A 244 -15.59 -4.21 -0.82
N PRO A 245 -15.08 -3.66 -1.94
CA PRO A 245 -15.94 -2.95 -2.87
C PRO A 245 -17.09 -3.87 -3.32
N PRO A 246 -18.28 -3.33 -3.63
CA PRO A 246 -19.38 -4.13 -4.16
C PRO A 246 -18.88 -4.93 -5.37
N ARG A 247 -19.24 -6.23 -5.42
CA ARG A 247 -18.90 -7.12 -6.53
C ARG A 247 -19.19 -6.41 -7.86
N ALA A 248 -18.21 -6.39 -8.76
CA ALA A 248 -18.44 -6.01 -10.14
C ALA A 248 -19.65 -6.78 -10.68
N PRO A 249 -20.57 -6.14 -11.43
CA PRO A 249 -21.72 -6.82 -11.97
C PRO A 249 -21.25 -7.98 -12.86
N PRO A 250 -21.94 -9.13 -12.86
CA PRO A 250 -21.57 -10.24 -13.72
C PRO A 250 -21.58 -9.77 -15.17
N LEU A 251 -20.47 -10.02 -15.88
CA LEU A 251 -20.38 -9.86 -17.33
C LEU A 251 -21.62 -10.51 -17.95
N ALA A 252 -22.41 -9.71 -18.66
CA ALA A 252 -23.61 -10.16 -19.33
C ALA A 252 -23.28 -11.42 -20.15
N GLY A 253 -23.93 -12.52 -19.78
CA GLY A 253 -23.73 -13.81 -20.41
C GLY A 253 -23.98 -13.69 -21.91
N LYS A 254 -23.09 -14.33 -22.69
CA LYS A 254 -23.26 -14.58 -24.12
C LYS A 254 -24.71 -14.98 -24.40
N ALA A 255 -25.39 -14.20 -25.24
CA ALA A 255 -26.71 -14.53 -25.76
C ALA A 255 -26.65 -15.93 -26.37
N ARG A 256 -27.40 -16.86 -25.79
CA ARG A 256 -27.72 -18.14 -26.42
C ARG A 256 -28.74 -17.84 -27.51
N SER A 257 -28.37 -18.07 -28.77
CA SER A 257 -29.32 -18.10 -29.88
C SER A 257 -30.39 -19.18 -29.64
N PRO A 258 -31.68 -18.90 -29.86
CA PRO A 258 -32.72 -19.91 -29.72
C PRO A 258 -32.76 -20.81 -30.97
N LEU A 259 -32.71 -22.13 -30.75
CA LEU A 259 -33.19 -23.10 -31.72
C LEU A 259 -34.72 -22.96 -31.84
N ALA A 260 -35.19 -22.74 -33.07
CA ALA A 260 -36.55 -23.08 -33.48
C ALA A 260 -36.46 -24.14 -34.59
N ALA A 261 -37.19 -25.24 -34.38
CA ALA A 261 -37.32 -26.37 -35.31
C ALA A 261 -38.41 -26.11 -36.36
N VAL A 262 -38.52 -27.08 -37.30
CA VAL A 262 -39.48 -27.22 -38.43
C VAL A 262 -38.93 -26.70 -39.77
N GLY A 263 -38.78 -27.48 -40.85
CA GLY A 263 -39.09 -28.89 -41.08
C GLY A 263 -38.69 -29.36 -42.49
N SER A 264 -38.75 -30.69 -42.67
CA SER A 264 -38.96 -31.47 -43.91
C SER A 264 -38.26 -31.04 -45.22
N ARG A 265 -37.37 -31.89 -45.74
CA ARG A 265 -37.58 -32.59 -47.03
C ARG A 265 -36.52 -33.67 -47.29
N ARG A 266 -36.98 -34.63 -48.09
CA ARG A 266 -36.42 -35.93 -48.48
C ARG A 266 -35.17 -35.86 -49.36
N GLY A 267 -34.38 -36.94 -49.35
CA GLY A 267 -33.75 -37.47 -50.58
C GLY A 267 -32.36 -38.07 -50.40
N LEU A 268 -32.27 -39.41 -50.54
CA LEU A 268 -31.32 -40.17 -51.40
C LEU A 268 -29.81 -39.81 -51.29
N SER A 269 -28.78 -40.66 -51.18
CA SER A 269 -28.51 -42.08 -51.42
C SER A 269 -26.98 -42.15 -51.69
N GLY A 270 -26.28 -43.25 -51.34
CA GLY A 270 -24.94 -43.58 -51.87
C GLY A 270 -23.79 -43.51 -50.85
N LEU A 271 -23.20 -44.64 -50.41
CA LEU A 271 -22.05 -45.36 -51.02
C LEU A 271 -20.76 -44.50 -50.99
N ALA A 272 -19.56 -44.92 -50.55
CA ALA A 272 -19.00 -46.19 -50.07
C ALA A 272 -17.57 -45.94 -49.50
N ALA A 273 -17.04 -46.94 -48.78
CA ALA A 273 -15.64 -47.39 -48.73
C ALA A 273 -14.50 -46.45 -48.21
N GLY A 274 -14.07 -46.72 -46.96
CA GLY A 274 -12.83 -47.47 -46.62
C GLY A 274 -11.42 -46.86 -46.87
N PRO A 275 -10.40 -47.21 -46.04
CA PRO A 275 -9.15 -46.45 -45.84
C PRO A 275 -7.87 -47.14 -46.36
N ALA A 276 -6.73 -46.42 -46.46
CA ALA A 276 -5.36 -46.97 -46.53
C ALA A 276 -4.31 -45.83 -46.36
N ARG A 277 -3.48 -45.82 -45.31
CA ARG A 277 -2.14 -46.43 -45.12
C ARG A 277 -0.96 -45.47 -45.43
N GLU A 278 -0.11 -45.27 -44.42
CA GLU A 278 1.33 -44.91 -44.48
C GLU A 278 2.18 -46.08 -45.08
N PRO A 279 3.53 -46.19 -44.94
CA PRO A 279 4.63 -45.23 -44.64
C PRO A 279 5.88 -45.41 -45.56
N GLY A 280 6.92 -44.60 -45.34
CA GLY A 280 8.32 -44.90 -45.72
C GLY A 280 9.18 -43.63 -45.88
N GLY A 281 10.41 -43.48 -45.40
CA GLY A 281 11.33 -44.34 -44.65
C GLY A 281 12.67 -43.59 -44.44
N CYS A 282 13.46 -44.06 -43.46
CA CYS A 282 14.95 -44.12 -43.31
C CYS A 282 15.87 -43.21 -44.17
N SER A 283 17.05 -42.74 -43.76
CA SER A 283 18.00 -43.09 -42.69
C SER A 283 19.29 -42.24 -42.79
N GLY A 284 20.05 -42.13 -41.70
CA GLY A 284 21.52 -41.91 -41.67
C GLY A 284 21.97 -40.45 -41.59
N GLY A 285 22.97 -40.02 -40.82
CA GLY A 285 23.93 -40.71 -39.96
C GLY A 285 25.18 -39.81 -39.80
N GLY A 286 25.54 -39.45 -38.57
CA GLY A 286 26.92 -39.38 -38.08
C GLY A 286 27.87 -38.21 -38.45
N ARG A 287 28.36 -37.59 -37.35
CA ARG A 287 29.74 -37.13 -37.02
C ARG A 287 30.11 -35.63 -37.15
N ARG A 288 30.40 -35.08 -35.95
CA ARG A 288 31.57 -34.28 -35.49
C ARG A 288 32.12 -33.17 -36.40
N CYS A 289 32.05 -31.93 -35.93
CA CYS A 289 33.13 -31.21 -35.23
C CYS A 289 32.50 -30.16 -34.31
#